data_AF-A0A1G0JVA8-F1
#
_entry.id   AF-A0A1G0JVA8-F1
#
_cell.length_a   1.000
_cell.length_b   1.000
_cell.length_c   1.000
_cell.angle_alpha   90.00
_cell.angle_beta   90.00
_cell.angle_gamma   90.00
#
_symmetry.space_group_name_H-M   'P 1'
#
loop_
_entity.id
_entity.type
_entity.pdbx_description
1 polymer ?
#
loop_
_entity_poly.entity_id
_entity_poly.type
_entity_poly.pdbx_seq_one_letter_code
_entity_poly.pdbx_strand_id
1 'polypeptide(L)'
;MQVGHDELFGLYTGTPAVERSIDQAGTPGDMIHIYRLALLQDATTRTGHIDEMRLREQIRKTLLHELGHYHGFDEEALDRLGY
;
A
#
# COMPACT_ATOMS: atom_id res chain seq x y z
N MET A 1 -6.80 17.58 -0.23
CA MET A 1 -6.07 16.34 -0.56
C MET A 1 -6.73 15.75 -1.80
N GLN A 2 -6.13 15.93 -2.97
CA GLN A 2 -6.60 15.31 -4.21
C GLN A 2 -6.12 13.87 -4.20
N VAL A 3 -7.05 12.92 -4.04
CA VAL A 3 -6.76 11.50 -4.26
C VAL A 3 -6.87 11.30 -5.76
N GLY A 4 -5.72 11.13 -6.41
CA GLY A 4 -5.65 10.74 -7.81
C GLY A 4 -6.35 9.40 -8.01
N HIS A 5 -6.95 9.23 -9.18
CA HIS A 5 -7.80 8.10 -9.55
C HIS A 5 -6.99 6.81 -9.84
N ASP A 6 -5.88 6.58 -9.14
CA ASP A 6 -5.26 5.27 -9.05
C ASP A 6 -6.07 4.51 -8.00
N GLU A 7 -6.65 3.37 -8.37
CA GLU A 7 -7.45 2.56 -7.46
C GLU A 7 -6.65 2.30 -6.18
N LEU A 8 -7.12 2.88 -5.07
CA LEU A 8 -6.46 2.74 -3.77
C LEU A 8 -6.39 1.24 -3.42
N PHE A 9 -5.22 0.63 -3.59
CA PHE A 9 -5.00 -0.80 -3.34
C PHE A 9 -4.56 -1.07 -1.89
N GLY A 10 -3.96 -0.07 -1.25
CA GLY A 10 -3.61 -0.11 0.16
C GLY A 10 -3.59 1.27 0.79
N LEU A 11 -3.43 1.29 2.11
CA LEU A 11 -3.31 2.51 2.90
C LEU A 11 -2.47 2.24 4.14
N TYR A 12 -1.38 2.98 4.32
CA TYR A 12 -0.69 3.06 5.60
C TYR A 12 -1.47 3.93 6.60
N THR A 13 -1.74 3.39 7.80
CA THR A 13 -2.25 4.14 8.95
C THR A 13 -1.29 3.96 10.12
N GLY A 14 -0.77 5.05 10.66
CA GLY A 14 0.18 5.00 11.75
C GLY A 14 0.49 6.38 12.30
N THR A 15 1.24 6.42 13.41
CA THR A 15 1.74 7.68 13.96
C THR A 15 3.12 7.96 13.37
N PRO A 16 3.38 9.15 12.79
CA PRO A 16 4.71 9.53 12.33
C PRO A 16 5.76 9.30 13.42
N ALA A 17 6.96 8.81 13.07
CA ALA A 17 7.97 8.42 14.04
C ALA A 17 8.34 9.57 15.02
N VAL A 18 8.33 10.81 14.54
CA VAL A 18 8.62 12.03 15.34
C VAL A 18 7.51 12.40 16.33
N GLU A 19 6.30 11.87 16.13
CA GLU A 19 5.12 12.12 16.97
C GLU A 19 4.80 10.96 17.92
N ARG A 20 5.56 9.85 17.85
CA ARG A 20 5.37 8.70 18.74
C ARG A 20 5.80 9.03 20.16
N SER A 21 4.91 8.80 21.11
CA SER A 21 5.22 8.91 22.54
C SER A 21 5.28 7.53 23.19
N ILE A 22 6.20 7.37 24.14
CA ILE A 22 6.27 6.21 25.04
C ILE A 22 4.98 6.03 25.86
N ASP A 23 4.21 7.11 26.05
CA ASP A 23 2.94 7.09 26.78
C ASP A 23 1.78 6.51 25.94
N GLN A 24 1.98 6.24 24.64
CA GLN A 24 0.98 5.58 23.78
C GLN A 24 0.85 4.06 24.02
N ALA A 25 1.34 3.55 25.16
CA ALA A 25 1.24 2.15 25.53
C ALA A 25 -0.23 1.66 25.44
N GLY A 26 -0.47 0.68 24.56
CA GLY A 26 -1.80 0.13 24.30
C GLY A 26 -2.49 0.64 23.03
N THR A 27 -1.90 1.60 22.30
CA THR A 27 -2.38 2.01 20.96
C THR A 27 -1.99 0.94 19.94
N PRO A 28 -2.88 0.58 18.98
CA PRO A 28 -2.49 -0.25 17.85
C PRO A 28 -1.27 0.35 17.15
N GLY A 29 -0.29 -0.49 16.83
CA GLY A 29 0.86 -0.07 16.02
C GLY A 29 0.44 0.35 14.61
N ASP A 30 1.41 0.74 13.80
CA ASP A 30 1.11 1.09 12.41
C ASP A 30 0.60 -0.14 11.64
N MET A 31 -0.27 0.12 10.67
CA MET A 31 -0.92 -0.91 9.87
C MET A 31 -0.90 -0.50 8.41
N ILE A 32 -0.65 -1.46 7.52
CA ILE A 32 -0.93 -1.32 6.09
C ILE A 32 -2.23 -2.07 5.81
N HIS A 33 -3.26 -1.33 5.43
CA HIS A 33 -4.54 -1.89 4.98
C HIS A 33 -4.42 -2.31 3.53
N ILE A 34 -5.03 -3.43 3.17
CA ILE A 34 -5.07 -3.94 1.80
C ILE A 34 -6.52 -4.08 1.34
N TYR A 35 -6.85 -3.43 0.22
CA TYR A 35 -8.21 -3.40 -0.31
C TYR A 35 -8.46 -4.55 -1.27
N ARG A 36 -8.90 -5.68 -0.70
CA ARG A 36 -9.14 -6.94 -1.42
C ARG A 36 -9.96 -6.79 -2.70
N LEU A 37 -11.05 -6.03 -2.69
CA LEU A 37 -11.94 -5.94 -3.86
C LEU A 37 -11.28 -5.19 -5.02
N ALA A 38 -10.58 -4.08 -4.75
CA ALA A 38 -9.84 -3.34 -5.77
C ALA A 38 -8.76 -4.23 -6.41
N LEU A 39 -7.97 -4.95 -5.60
CA LEU A 39 -6.94 -5.86 -6.09
C LEU A 39 -7.49 -7.03 -6.91
N LEU A 40 -8.62 -7.61 -6.49
CA LEU A 40 -9.26 -8.68 -7.27
C LEU A 40 -9.82 -8.15 -8.59
N GLN A 41 -10.36 -6.93 -8.61
CA GLN A 41 -10.84 -6.28 -9.81
C GLN A 41 -9.69 -6.03 -10.79
N ASP A 42 -8.57 -5.49 -10.34
CA ASP A 42 -7.37 -5.31 -11.17
C ASP A 42 -6.85 -6.64 -11.73
N ALA A 43 -6.82 -7.69 -10.90
CA ALA A 43 -6.35 -9.00 -11.30
C ALA A 43 -7.36 -9.80 -12.15
N THR A 44 -8.56 -9.29 -12.42
CA THR A 44 -9.57 -10.01 -13.19
C THR A 44 -9.29 -9.91 -14.69
N THR A 45 -9.09 -11.06 -15.33
CA THR A 45 -8.94 -11.18 -16.78
C THR A 45 -10.24 -10.86 -17.53
N ARG A 46 -10.15 -10.62 -18.85
CA ARG A 46 -11.33 -10.37 -19.71
C ARG A 46 -12.36 -11.51 -19.70
N THR A 47 -11.95 -12.72 -19.35
CA THR A 47 -12.83 -13.90 -19.24
C THR A 47 -13.43 -14.09 -17.85
N GLY A 48 -13.13 -13.19 -16.90
CA GLY A 48 -13.65 -13.25 -15.53
C GLY A 48 -12.87 -14.15 -14.57
N HIS A 49 -11.71 -14.67 -14.99
CA HIS A 49 -10.81 -15.43 -14.11
C HIS A 49 -9.82 -14.50 -13.41
N ILE A 50 -9.43 -14.82 -12.19
CA ILE A 50 -8.36 -14.11 -11.47
C ILE A 50 -7.01 -14.56 -11.98
N ASP A 51 -6.19 -13.61 -12.41
CA ASP A 51 -4.76 -13.82 -12.64
C ASP A 51 -4.02 -13.75 -11.29
N GLU A 52 -3.70 -14.92 -10.74
CA GLU A 52 -3.02 -15.01 -9.45
C GLU A 52 -1.62 -14.38 -9.45
N MET A 53 -0.92 -14.39 -10.59
CA MET A 53 0.42 -13.81 -10.68
C MET A 53 0.33 -12.30 -10.61
N ARG A 54 -0.58 -11.70 -11.39
CA ARG A 54 -0.87 -10.27 -11.32
C ARG A 54 -1.33 -9.84 -9.94
N LEU A 55 -2.23 -10.60 -9.31
CA LEU A 55 -2.70 -10.31 -7.96
C LEU A 55 -1.55 -10.24 -6.94
N ARG A 56 -0.66 -11.24 -6.97
CA ARG A 56 0.49 -11.31 -6.07
C ARG A 56 1.49 -10.18 -6.33
N GLU A 57 1.74 -9.87 -7.60
CA GLU A 57 2.60 -8.77 -8.00
C GLU A 57 2.05 -7.44 -7.50
N GLN A 58 0.75 -7.19 -7.68
CA GLN A 58 0.13 -5.94 -7.26
C GLN A 58 0.06 -5.78 -5.74
N ILE A 59 -0.20 -6.87 -5.00
CA ILE A 59 -0.10 -6.86 -3.52
C ILE A 59 1.34 -6.52 -3.10
N ARG A 60 2.34 -7.17 -3.70
CA ARG A 60 3.75 -6.92 -3.38
C ARG A 60 4.13 -5.47 -3.68
N LYS A 61 3.71 -4.95 -4.83
CA LYS A 61 3.93 -3.57 -5.25
C LYS A 61 3.38 -2.62 -4.20
N THR A 62 2.08 -2.72 -3.92
CA THR A 62 1.37 -1.93 -2.90
C THR A 62 2.08 -1.94 -1.55
N LEU A 63 2.47 -3.11 -1.04
CA LEU A 63 3.17 -3.21 0.26
C LEU A 63 4.52 -2.49 0.26
N LEU A 64 5.28 -2.59 -0.85
CA LEU A 64 6.60 -1.97 -0.96
C LEU A 64 6.51 -0.45 -1.16
N HIS A 65 5.48 0.05 -1.84
CA HIS A 65 5.17 1.48 -1.89
C HIS A 65 4.94 2.05 -0.50
N GLU A 66 4.01 1.46 0.25
CA GLU A 66 3.65 1.95 1.59
C GLU A 66 4.83 1.85 2.57
N LEU A 67 5.62 0.78 2.51
CA LEU A 67 6.85 0.65 3.29
C LEU A 67 7.93 1.66 2.85
N GLY A 68 8.02 1.96 1.55
CA GLY A 68 8.87 2.99 1.02
C GLY A 68 8.56 4.36 1.61
N HIS A 69 7.30 4.77 1.54
CA HIS A 69 6.84 6.02 2.14
C HIS A 69 7.06 6.06 3.64
N TYR A 70 6.80 4.95 4.35
CA TYR A 70 7.11 4.84 5.77
C TYR A 70 8.59 5.12 6.07
N HIS A 71 9.50 4.72 5.18
CA HIS A 71 10.93 4.99 5.28
C HIS A 71 11.37 6.33 4.66
N GLY A 72 10.44 7.15 4.17
CA GLY A 72 10.72 8.48 3.62
C GLY A 72 11.11 8.50 2.14
N PHE A 73 10.87 7.42 1.39
CA PHE A 73 11.01 7.42 -0.07
C PHE A 73 9.85 8.20 -0.72
N ASP A 74 10.18 9.01 -1.71
CA ASP A 74 9.21 9.67 -2.59
C ASP A 74 8.91 8.81 -3.83
N GLU A 75 7.91 9.23 -4.61
CA GLU A 75 7.49 8.53 -5.84
C GLU A 75 8.64 8.34 -6.82
N GLU A 76 9.48 9.35 -7.01
CA GLU A 76 10.60 9.26 -7.93
C GLU A 76 11.63 8.21 -7.49
N ALA A 77 11.85 8.06 -6.19
CA ALA A 77 12.76 7.05 -5.66
C ALA A 77 12.19 5.63 -5.78
N LEU A 78 10.87 5.47 -5.61
CA LEU A 78 10.19 4.19 -5.81
C LEU A 78 10.18 3.77 -7.28
N ASP A 79 9.88 4.71 -8.19
CA ASP A 79 9.90 4.47 -9.63
C ASP A 79 11.28 3.99 -10.11
N ARG A 80 12.37 4.61 -9.59
CA ARG A 80 13.75 4.18 -9.89
C ARG A 80 14.06 2.75 -9.43
N LEU A 81 13.37 2.25 -8.41
CA LEU A 81 13.48 0.88 -7.91
C LEU A 81 12.52 -0.10 -8.60
N GLY A 82 11.69 0.40 -9.53
CA GLY A 82 10.68 -0.37 -10.24
C GLY A 82 9.37 -0.56 -9.47
N TYR A 83 9.08 0.34 -8.53
CA TYR A 83 7.85 0.37 -7.77
C TYR A 83 7.05 1.60 -8.18
#